data_AF-A0AAV6IPN5-F1
#
_entry.id   AF-A0AAV6IPN5-F1
#
_cell.length_a   1.000
_cell.length_b   1.000
_cell.length_c   1.000
_cell.angle_alpha   90.00
_cell.angle_beta   90.00
_cell.angle_gamma   90.00
#
_symmetry.space_group_name_H-M   'P 1'
#
loop_
_entity.id
_entity.type
_entity.pdbx_description
1 polymer ?
#
loop_
_entity_poly.entity_id
_entity_poly.type
_entity_poly.pdbx_seq_one_letter_code
_entity_poly.pdbx_strand_id
1 'polypeptide(L)'
;MCFHFLYQASSNTLRFVGFEGESAQRCKARLERHQRTAERAAKALAEKNMRDLLALKEQAEKNRLAEALDVEVKRWSSGKEGNLRALLSTLQYILGPDSGWQPIPLTEVITSAAVKKAYRKATLCVHPDKLQQRGASIQKKYICEKVFDLLKEAWHKFNSEER
;
A
#
# COMPACT_ATOMS: atom_id res chain seq x y z
N MET A 1 -27.09 32.01 -18.19
CA MET A 1 -26.93 32.21 -16.73
C MET A 1 -27.67 31.08 -16.03
N CYS A 2 -26.97 30.43 -15.10
CA CYS A 2 -27.22 29.12 -14.49
C CYS A 2 -28.62 28.90 -13.89
N PHE A 3 -29.24 27.74 -14.18
CA PHE A 3 -30.31 27.21 -13.34
C PHE A 3 -29.69 26.45 -12.16
N HIS A 4 -29.83 27.04 -10.98
CA HIS A 4 -29.54 26.45 -9.68
C HIS A 4 -30.64 25.44 -9.36
N PHE A 5 -30.32 24.15 -9.25
CA PHE A 5 -31.26 23.14 -8.76
C PHE A 5 -31.23 23.16 -7.23
N LEU A 6 -32.23 23.78 -6.60
CA LEU A 6 -32.49 23.62 -5.17
C LEU A 6 -33.20 22.28 -4.96
N TYR A 7 -32.52 21.38 -4.26
CA TYR A 7 -33.11 20.15 -3.75
C TYR A 7 -33.75 20.46 -2.40
N GLN A 8 -35.07 20.61 -2.36
CA GLN A 8 -35.81 20.62 -1.10
C GLN A 8 -36.85 19.50 -1.11
N ALA A 9 -36.59 18.50 -0.27
CA ALA A 9 -37.55 17.48 0.10
C ALA A 9 -38.58 18.13 1.04
N SER A 10 -39.81 18.28 0.57
CA SER A 10 -40.99 18.46 1.42
C SER A 10 -42.19 17.84 0.74
N SER A 11 -42.89 17.04 1.53
CA SER A 11 -44.10 16.30 1.24
C SER A 11 -45.19 17.15 0.58
N ASN A 12 -46.02 16.48 -0.22
CA ASN A 12 -47.25 16.93 -0.88
C ASN A 12 -47.11 17.63 -2.25
N THR A 13 -47.53 16.86 -3.27
CA THR A 13 -48.15 17.30 -4.53
C THR A 13 -47.23 18.03 -5.51
N LEU A 14 -46.33 17.29 -6.15
CA LEU A 14 -45.71 17.76 -7.39
C LEU A 14 -46.65 17.48 -8.56
N ARG A 15 -47.43 18.51 -8.95
CA ARG A 15 -48.14 18.52 -10.23
C ARG A 15 -47.12 18.33 -11.34
N PHE A 16 -47.33 17.28 -12.12
CA PHE A 16 -46.58 16.97 -13.33
C PHE A 16 -46.83 18.07 -14.36
N VAL A 17 -46.03 19.14 -14.36
CA VAL A 17 -46.04 20.12 -15.44
C VAL A 17 -45.18 19.56 -16.57
N GLY A 18 -45.72 18.53 -17.23
CA GLY A 18 -45.28 18.16 -18.57
C GLY A 18 -45.72 19.28 -19.50
N PHE A 19 -44.76 19.96 -20.12
CA PHE A 19 -45.06 20.84 -21.25
C PHE A 19 -45.74 19.99 -22.33
N GLU A 20 -47.02 20.25 -22.61
CA GLU A 20 -47.77 19.59 -23.69
C GLU A 20 -47.00 19.80 -25.00
N GLY A 21 -46.43 18.72 -25.55
CA GLY A 21 -45.70 18.76 -26.83
C GLY A 21 -44.36 18.02 -26.92
N GLU A 22 -43.91 17.30 -25.89
CA GLU A 22 -42.74 16.42 -26.05
C GLU A 22 -43.10 15.16 -26.85
N SER A 23 -42.51 14.98 -28.03
CA SER A 23 -42.67 13.75 -28.80
C SER A 23 -42.17 12.54 -28.00
N ALA A 24 -42.82 11.38 -28.16
CA ALA A 24 -42.44 10.14 -27.47
C ALA A 24 -40.94 9.80 -27.62
N GLN A 25 -40.33 10.19 -28.73
CA GLN A 25 -38.90 10.06 -28.99
C GLN A 25 -38.02 10.88 -28.02
N ARG A 26 -38.44 12.10 -27.63
CA ARG A 26 -37.70 12.94 -26.68
C ARG A 26 -37.77 12.40 -25.25
N CYS A 27 -38.95 11.91 -24.85
CA CYS A 27 -39.12 11.25 -23.55
C CYS A 27 -38.26 9.98 -23.43
N LYS A 28 -38.28 9.12 -24.48
CA LYS A 28 -37.42 7.93 -24.56
C LYS A 28 -35.93 8.28 -24.48
N ALA A 29 -35.49 9.29 -25.25
CA ALA A 29 -34.10 9.73 -25.24
C ALA A 29 -33.66 10.29 -23.87
N ARG A 30 -34.55 10.96 -23.13
CA ARG A 30 -34.28 11.44 -21.77
C ARG A 30 -34.14 10.26 -20.80
N LEU A 31 -35.05 9.31 -20.83
CA LEU A 31 -35.00 8.12 -19.97
C LEU A 31 -33.72 7.32 -20.22
N GLU A 32 -33.35 7.07 -21.47
CA GLU A 32 -32.11 6.37 -21.82
C GLU A 32 -30.86 7.11 -21.32
N ARG A 33 -30.84 8.45 -21.35
CA ARG A 33 -29.73 9.23 -20.77
C ARG A 33 -29.66 9.08 -19.26
N HIS A 34 -30.79 9.19 -18.57
CA HIS A 34 -30.84 8.97 -17.11
C HIS A 34 -30.42 7.56 -16.74
N GLN A 35 -30.87 6.54 -17.49
CA GLN A 35 -30.46 5.15 -17.29
C GLN A 35 -28.96 4.97 -17.46
N ARG A 36 -28.36 5.50 -18.55
CA ARG A 36 -26.90 5.43 -18.75
C ARG A 36 -26.12 6.13 -17.64
N THR A 37 -26.59 7.27 -17.16
CA THR A 37 -25.94 7.98 -16.04
C THR A 37 -26.07 7.20 -14.73
N ALA A 38 -27.25 6.66 -14.44
CA ALA A 38 -27.51 5.84 -13.25
C ALA A 38 -26.67 4.55 -13.27
N GLU A 39 -26.57 3.88 -14.42
CA GLU A 39 -25.75 2.68 -14.60
C GLU A 39 -24.25 2.97 -14.40
N ARG A 40 -23.75 4.07 -14.99
CA ARG A 40 -22.36 4.52 -14.77
C ARG A 40 -22.09 4.82 -13.30
N ALA A 41 -23.01 5.51 -12.63
CA ALA A 41 -22.90 5.81 -11.21
C ALA A 41 -22.92 4.53 -10.35
N ALA A 42 -23.83 3.60 -10.65
CA ALA A 42 -23.92 2.32 -9.96
C ALA A 42 -22.66 1.47 -10.16
N LYS A 43 -22.12 1.42 -11.37
CA LYS A 43 -20.87 0.71 -11.68
C LYS A 43 -19.68 1.32 -10.94
N ALA A 44 -19.54 2.64 -10.96
CA ALA A 44 -18.47 3.33 -10.24
C ALA A 44 -18.55 3.09 -8.72
N LEU A 45 -19.77 3.11 -8.16
CA LEU A 45 -20.00 2.81 -6.75
C LEU A 45 -19.65 1.35 -6.41
N ALA A 46 -20.06 0.39 -7.23
CA ALA A 46 -19.73 -1.02 -7.03
C ALA A 46 -18.22 -1.27 -7.10
N GLU A 47 -17.51 -0.66 -8.06
CA GLU A 47 -16.06 -0.76 -8.20
C GLU A 47 -15.32 -0.14 -7.01
N LYS A 48 -15.80 1.01 -6.50
CA LYS A 48 -15.27 1.62 -5.28
C LYS A 48 -15.49 0.70 -4.07
N ASN A 49 -16.71 0.25 -3.83
CA ASN A 49 -17.04 -0.62 -2.71
C ASN A 49 -16.23 -1.92 -2.74
N MET A 50 -15.98 -2.48 -3.94
CA MET A 50 -15.14 -3.67 -4.08
C MET A 50 -13.68 -3.40 -3.73
N ARG A 51 -13.12 -2.27 -4.17
CA ARG A 51 -11.75 -1.87 -3.81
C ARG A 51 -11.60 -1.63 -2.30
N ASP A 52 -12.56 -0.93 -1.69
CA ASP A 52 -12.58 -0.66 -0.26
C ASP A 52 -12.67 -1.97 0.55
N LEU A 53 -13.52 -2.91 0.12
CA LEU A 53 -13.64 -4.22 0.76
C LEU A 53 -12.34 -5.03 0.69
N LEU A 54 -11.64 -5.00 -0.46
CA LEU A 54 -10.35 -5.67 -0.61
C LEU A 54 -9.28 -5.05 0.31
N ALA A 55 -9.19 -3.72 0.35
CA ALA A 55 -8.26 -3.01 1.22
C ALA A 55 -8.52 -3.29 2.71
N LEU A 56 -9.79 -3.33 3.12
CA LEU A 56 -10.16 -3.70 4.50
C LEU A 56 -9.75 -5.12 4.85
N LYS A 57 -9.94 -6.09 3.94
CA LYS A 57 -9.51 -7.48 4.14
C LYS A 57 -7.99 -7.59 4.27
N GLU A 58 -7.24 -6.93 3.40
CA GLU A 58 -5.78 -6.91 3.46
C GLU A 58 -5.28 -6.27 4.77
N GLN A 59 -5.90 -5.17 5.19
CA GLN A 59 -5.55 -4.51 6.46
C GLN A 59 -5.89 -5.37 7.68
N ALA A 60 -7.05 -6.05 7.69
CA ALA A 60 -7.43 -6.95 8.77
C ALA A 60 -6.44 -8.12 8.89
N GLU A 61 -6.00 -8.68 7.77
CA GLU A 61 -4.99 -9.73 7.72
C GLU A 61 -3.63 -9.21 8.21
N LYS A 62 -3.21 -8.01 7.78
CA LYS A 62 -2.00 -7.34 8.28
C LYS A 62 -2.05 -7.19 9.80
N ASN A 63 -3.15 -6.68 10.34
CA ASN A 63 -3.34 -6.46 11.78
C ASN A 63 -3.31 -7.77 12.58
N ARG A 64 -3.91 -8.85 12.05
CA ARG A 64 -3.91 -10.16 12.71
C ARG A 64 -2.50 -10.72 12.89
N LEU A 65 -1.63 -10.49 11.90
CA LEU A 65 -0.27 -11.03 11.89
C LEU A 65 0.77 -10.07 12.48
N ALA A 66 0.45 -8.78 12.58
CA ALA A 66 1.37 -7.72 12.98
C ALA A 66 2.13 -8.05 14.27
N GLU A 67 1.44 -8.44 15.34
CA GLU A 67 2.07 -8.73 16.63
C GLU A 67 3.10 -9.87 16.53
N ALA A 68 2.76 -10.97 15.85
CA ALA A 68 3.65 -12.11 15.67
C ALA A 68 4.88 -11.73 14.83
N LEU A 69 4.68 -10.98 13.74
CA LEU A 69 5.76 -10.52 12.88
C LEU A 69 6.64 -9.47 13.58
N ASP A 70 6.05 -8.59 14.40
CA ASP A 70 6.79 -7.63 15.22
C ASP A 70 7.67 -8.35 16.25
N VAL A 71 7.16 -9.41 16.89
CA VAL A 71 7.96 -10.24 17.80
C VAL A 71 9.13 -10.91 17.05
N GLU A 72 8.90 -11.42 15.85
CA GLU A 72 9.95 -12.02 15.02
C GLU A 72 11.02 -11.01 14.63
N VAL A 73 10.62 -9.83 14.15
CA VAL A 73 11.54 -8.75 13.76
C VAL A 73 12.32 -8.25 14.99
N LYS A 74 11.65 -8.02 16.13
CA LYS A 74 12.31 -7.63 17.38
C LYS A 74 13.30 -8.67 17.87
N ARG A 75 12.93 -9.96 17.84
CA ARG A 75 13.84 -11.05 18.20
C ARG A 75 15.07 -11.04 17.29
N TRP A 76 14.86 -10.85 15.99
CA TRP A 76 15.97 -10.78 15.05
C TRP A 76 16.83 -9.56 15.31
N SER A 77 16.28 -8.36 15.53
CA SER A 77 17.04 -7.10 15.67
C SER A 77 17.71 -6.94 17.04
N SER A 78 17.19 -7.60 18.07
CA SER A 78 17.65 -7.47 19.44
C SER A 78 19.17 -7.59 19.57
N GLY A 79 19.79 -6.62 20.25
CA GLY A 79 21.24 -6.56 20.47
C GLY A 79 22.09 -6.07 19.29
N LYS A 80 21.48 -5.77 18.13
CA LYS A 80 22.16 -5.18 16.96
C LYS A 80 21.40 -4.03 16.31
N GLU A 81 20.39 -3.51 16.99
CA GLU A 81 19.68 -2.28 16.61
C GLU A 81 20.67 -1.12 16.50
N GLY A 82 20.64 -0.40 15.38
CA GLY A 82 21.59 0.67 15.09
C GLY A 82 22.97 0.21 14.59
N ASN A 83 23.34 -1.07 14.74
CA ASN A 83 24.59 -1.60 14.20
C ASN A 83 24.39 -2.10 12.76
N LEU A 84 24.69 -1.24 11.78
CA LEU A 84 24.46 -1.55 10.38
C LEU A 84 25.22 -2.79 9.89
N ARG A 85 26.47 -3.00 10.34
CA ARG A 85 27.29 -4.16 9.94
C ARG A 85 26.67 -5.47 10.42
N ALA A 86 26.19 -5.50 11.66
CA ALA A 86 25.54 -6.67 12.25
C ALA A 86 24.19 -6.96 11.59
N LEU A 87 23.39 -5.94 11.27
CA LEU A 87 22.12 -6.12 10.56
C LEU A 87 22.33 -6.70 9.16
N LEU A 88 23.27 -6.14 8.37
CA LEU A 88 23.55 -6.60 7.02
C LEU A 88 24.06 -8.05 6.98
N SER A 89 24.94 -8.43 7.92
CA SER A 89 25.53 -9.78 7.95
C SER A 89 24.57 -10.89 8.41
N THR A 90 23.40 -10.52 8.94
CA THR A 90 22.41 -11.46 9.48
C THR A 90 21.03 -11.33 8.81
N LEU A 91 20.94 -10.60 7.70
CA LEU A 91 19.70 -10.30 7.00
C LEU A 91 19.03 -11.54 6.38
N GLN A 92 19.82 -12.56 6.05
CA GLN A 92 19.35 -13.85 5.51
C GLN A 92 18.39 -14.59 6.46
N TYR A 93 18.52 -14.40 7.77
CA TYR A 93 17.71 -15.11 8.75
C TYR A 93 16.28 -14.58 8.85
N ILE A 94 16.06 -13.31 8.47
CA ILE A 94 14.73 -12.68 8.54
C ILE A 94 14.07 -12.59 7.16
N LEU A 95 14.84 -12.46 6.08
CA LEU A 95 14.28 -12.38 4.72
C LEU A 95 14.05 -13.74 4.05
N GLY A 96 14.77 -14.78 4.50
CA GLY A 96 14.70 -16.11 3.93
C GLY A 96 15.32 -16.24 2.52
N PRO A 97 15.34 -17.45 1.96
CA PRO A 97 16.04 -17.76 0.70
C PRO A 97 15.42 -17.06 -0.53
N ASP A 98 14.09 -16.88 -0.56
CA ASP A 98 13.40 -16.31 -1.73
C ASP A 98 13.57 -14.79 -1.87
N SER A 99 14.24 -14.15 -0.91
CA SER A 99 14.49 -12.70 -0.93
C SER A 99 15.51 -12.30 -1.98
N GLY A 100 16.29 -13.24 -2.51
CA GLY A 100 17.43 -12.91 -3.37
C GLY A 100 18.55 -12.14 -2.65
N TRP A 101 18.48 -12.06 -1.31
CA TRP A 101 19.60 -11.60 -0.50
C TRP A 101 20.69 -12.67 -0.51
N GLN A 102 21.94 -12.23 -0.71
CA GLN A 102 23.11 -13.09 -0.58
C GLN A 102 23.74 -12.81 0.79
N PRO A 103 23.93 -13.82 1.66
CA PRO A 103 24.60 -13.64 2.94
C PRO A 103 25.97 -13.01 2.76
N ILE A 104 26.31 -12.03 3.61
CA ILE A 104 27.59 -11.34 3.58
C ILE A 104 28.24 -11.51 4.96
N PRO A 105 29.39 -12.19 5.09
CA PRO A 105 30.05 -12.34 6.38
C PRO A 105 30.56 -10.99 6.89
N LEU A 106 30.72 -10.84 8.21
CA LEU A 106 31.25 -9.61 8.82
C LEU A 106 32.63 -9.22 8.27
N THR A 107 33.44 -10.21 7.89
CA THR A 107 34.76 -10.01 7.26
C THR A 107 34.70 -9.25 5.93
N GLU A 108 33.57 -9.31 5.22
CA GLU A 108 33.36 -8.61 3.96
C GLU A 108 32.73 -7.22 4.11
N VAL A 109 32.27 -6.84 5.32
CA VAL A 109 31.67 -5.54 5.63
C VAL A 109 32.46 -4.75 6.68
N ILE A 110 33.79 -4.90 6.65
CA ILE A 110 34.70 -4.15 7.52
C ILE A 110 34.79 -2.68 7.06
N THR A 111 35.12 -2.49 5.77
CA THR A 111 35.34 -1.16 5.20
C THR A 111 34.05 -0.41 4.95
N SER A 112 34.09 0.91 5.11
CA SER A 112 32.93 1.78 4.90
C SER A 112 32.38 1.64 3.48
N ALA A 113 33.25 1.53 2.47
CA ALA A 113 32.84 1.30 1.09
C ALA A 113 32.03 0.00 0.93
N ALA A 114 32.45 -1.08 1.59
CA ALA A 114 31.74 -2.36 1.55
C ALA A 114 30.38 -2.28 2.26
N VAL A 115 30.30 -1.63 3.43
CA VAL A 115 29.03 -1.38 4.14
C VAL A 115 28.06 -0.58 3.27
N LYS A 116 28.51 0.51 2.64
CA LYS A 116 27.69 1.32 1.73
C LYS A 116 27.18 0.52 0.53
N LYS A 117 28.01 -0.38 -0.02
CA LYS A 117 27.61 -1.28 -1.13
C LYS A 117 26.57 -2.31 -0.68
N ALA A 118 26.77 -2.95 0.46
CA ALA A 118 25.85 -3.93 1.02
C ALA A 118 24.50 -3.30 1.40
N TYR A 119 24.51 -2.12 2.03
CA TYR A 119 23.29 -1.37 2.36
C TYR A 119 22.44 -1.07 1.12
N ARG A 120 23.05 -0.56 0.03
CA ARG A 120 22.33 -0.32 -1.22
C ARG A 120 21.67 -1.58 -1.80
N LYS A 121 22.33 -2.74 -1.69
CA LYS A 121 21.75 -4.01 -2.11
C LYS A 121 20.58 -4.42 -1.20
N ALA A 122 20.74 -4.23 0.10
CA ALA A 122 19.72 -4.60 1.09
C ALA A 122 18.45 -3.79 0.89
N THR A 123 18.56 -2.47 0.70
CA THR A 123 17.39 -1.60 0.48
C THR A 123 16.64 -1.96 -0.80
N LEU A 124 17.32 -2.33 -1.88
CA LEU A 124 16.66 -2.83 -3.10
C LEU A 124 15.96 -4.17 -2.89
N CYS A 125 16.51 -5.04 -2.04
CA CYS A 125 15.94 -6.34 -1.73
C CYS A 125 14.61 -6.24 -0.97
N VAL A 126 14.54 -5.31 0.00
CA VAL A 126 13.36 -5.12 0.86
C VAL A 126 12.40 -4.02 0.34
N HIS A 127 12.71 -3.39 -0.80
CA HIS A 127 11.89 -2.32 -1.36
C HIS A 127 10.52 -2.85 -1.83
N PRO A 128 9.40 -2.13 -1.57
CA PRO A 128 8.06 -2.58 -1.94
C PRO A 128 7.90 -2.89 -3.44
N ASP A 129 8.55 -2.12 -4.33
CA ASP A 129 8.54 -2.41 -5.78
C ASP A 129 9.10 -3.81 -6.10
N LYS A 130 10.22 -4.19 -5.46
CA LYS A 130 10.83 -5.51 -5.68
C LYS A 130 9.98 -6.64 -5.12
N LEU A 131 9.31 -6.39 -3.99
CA LEU A 131 8.37 -7.33 -3.38
C LEU A 131 7.12 -7.51 -4.24
N GLN A 132 6.63 -6.44 -4.85
CA GLN A 132 5.50 -6.47 -5.77
C GLN A 132 5.82 -7.29 -7.03
N GLN A 133 7.00 -7.10 -7.62
CA GLN A 133 7.48 -7.89 -8.77
C GLN A 133 7.57 -9.40 -8.47
N ARG A 134 7.81 -9.78 -7.22
CA ARG A 134 7.97 -11.18 -6.78
C ARG A 134 6.67 -11.80 -6.25
N GLY A 135 5.56 -11.05 -6.20
CA GLY A 135 4.31 -11.53 -5.62
C GLY A 135 4.44 -11.86 -4.12
N ALA A 136 5.20 -11.06 -3.36
CA ALA A 136 5.42 -11.32 -1.93
C ALA A 136 4.10 -11.32 -1.14
N SER A 137 4.00 -12.23 -0.16
CA SER A 137 2.86 -12.29 0.76
C SER A 137 2.78 -11.05 1.65
N ILE A 138 1.60 -10.80 2.24
CA ILE A 138 1.39 -9.70 3.21
C ILE A 138 2.42 -9.76 4.36
N GLN A 139 2.73 -10.97 4.85
CA GLN A 139 3.75 -11.19 5.88
C GLN A 139 5.14 -10.73 5.44
N LYS A 140 5.58 -11.16 4.25
CA LYS A 140 6.90 -10.76 3.72
C LYS A 140 6.97 -9.25 3.49
N LYS A 141 5.89 -8.63 3.00
CA LYS A 141 5.79 -7.17 2.85
C LYS A 141 5.96 -6.47 4.20
N TYR A 142 5.27 -6.94 5.24
CA TYR A 142 5.37 -6.40 6.60
C TYR A 142 6.79 -6.52 7.17
N ILE A 143 7.39 -7.71 7.11
CA ILE A 143 8.76 -7.92 7.59
C ILE A 143 9.74 -6.99 6.87
N CYS A 144 9.65 -6.91 5.54
CA CYS A 144 10.54 -6.06 4.75
C CYS A 144 10.37 -4.57 5.06
N GLU A 145 9.13 -4.11 5.31
CA GLU A 145 8.83 -2.75 5.76
C GLU A 145 9.59 -2.44 7.06
N LYS A 146 9.45 -3.29 8.09
CA LYS A 146 10.14 -3.11 9.38
C LYS A 146 11.66 -3.20 9.27
N VAL A 147 12.16 -4.14 8.48
CA VAL A 147 13.60 -4.31 8.24
C VAL A 147 14.18 -3.09 7.52
N PHE A 148 13.44 -2.51 6.56
CA PHE A 148 13.86 -1.29 5.87
C PHE A 148 14.03 -0.12 6.84
N ASP A 149 13.10 0.06 7.77
CA ASP A 149 13.18 1.11 8.79
C ASP A 149 14.40 0.93 9.70
N LEU A 150 14.65 -0.30 10.18
CA LEU A 150 15.83 -0.62 11.00
C LEU A 150 17.15 -0.37 10.26
N LEU A 151 17.22 -0.76 8.98
CA LEU A 151 18.40 -0.52 8.15
C LEU A 151 18.63 0.97 7.93
N LYS A 152 17.55 1.75 7.72
CA LYS A 152 17.61 3.20 7.54
C LYS A 152 18.11 3.89 8.81
N GLU A 153 17.60 3.51 9.98
CA GLU A 153 18.07 4.04 11.26
C GLU A 153 19.56 3.74 11.48
N ALA A 154 19.98 2.48 11.27
CA ALA A 154 21.38 2.09 11.41
C ALA A 154 22.30 2.79 10.41
N TRP A 155 21.80 3.06 9.19
CA TRP A 155 22.51 3.85 8.18
C TRP A 155 22.70 5.31 8.61
N HIS A 156 21.71 5.92 9.24
CA HIS A 156 21.86 7.27 9.78
C HIS A 156 22.95 7.34 10.86
N LYS A 157 22.97 6.38 11.79
CA LYS A 157 24.02 6.27 12.83
C LYS A 157 25.40 6.03 12.23
N PHE A 158 25.51 5.08 11.29
CA PHE A 158 26.76 4.79 10.60
C PHE A 158 27.34 6.02 9.89
N ASN A 159 26.51 6.83 9.21
CA ASN A 159 27.03 8.05 8.57
C ASN A 159 27.37 9.18 9.54
N SER A 160 26.76 9.22 10.74
CA SER A 160 27.16 10.20 11.76
C SER A 160 28.47 9.86 12.44
N GLU A 161 28.79 8.57 12.57
CA GLU A 161 30.04 8.08 13.17
C GLU A 161 31.24 8.16 12.21
N GLU A 162 30.98 8.08 10.90
CA GLU A 162 31.99 8.17 9.82
C GLU A 162 32.23 9.61 9.34
N ARG A 163 31.72 10.61 10.07
CA ARG A 163 31.83 12.03 9.73
C ARG A 163 32.96 12.72 10.47
#